data_AF-A0AAD9D4F6-F1
#
_entry.id   AF-A0AAD9D4F6-F1
#
_cell.length_a   1.000
_cell.length_b   1.000
_cell.length_c   1.000
_cell.angle_alpha   90.00
_cell.angle_beta   90.00
_cell.angle_gamma   90.00
#
_symmetry.space_group_name_H-M   'P 1'
#
loop_
_entity.id
_entity.type
_entity.pdbx_description
1 polymer ?
#
loop_
_entity_poly.entity_id
_entity_poly.type
_entity_poly.pdbx_seq_one_letter_code
_entity_poly.pdbx_strand_id
1 'polypeptide(L)'
;MMCAYKEGTGTCEGDSGGPLATLATEPPLQVGIVSFGYSGDCEEDAFALTLYTRVSHYNDWITSTVCEAAGELCSSSKSGKSSKSGSGNSSKSSKSQVPSSVSAEEDVAVVHDEMDV
;
A
#
# COMPACT_ATOMS: atom_id res chain seq x y z
N MET A 1 -7.92 -5.76 -0.08
CA MET A 1 -7.73 -5.01 1.19
C MET A 1 -6.71 -5.78 2.02
N MET A 2 -6.18 -5.20 3.08
CA MET A 2 -5.27 -5.89 4.02
C MET A 2 -5.67 -5.56 5.45
N CYS A 3 -5.35 -6.44 6.39
CA CYS A 3 -5.59 -6.21 7.81
C CYS A 3 -4.28 -5.92 8.52
N ALA A 4 -4.32 -5.06 9.54
CA ALA A 4 -3.26 -4.99 10.53
C ALA A 4 -3.85 -5.03 11.94
N TYR A 5 -3.07 -5.58 12.85
CA TYR A 5 -3.42 -5.70 14.26
C TYR A 5 -2.17 -5.53 15.12
N LYS A 6 -2.30 -4.74 16.18
CA LYS A 6 -1.35 -4.65 17.30
C LYS A 6 -2.16 -4.42 18.57
N GLU A 7 -1.85 -5.21 19.60
CA GLU A 7 -2.53 -5.12 20.90
C GLU A 7 -2.41 -3.71 21.49
N GLY A 8 -3.51 -3.19 22.05
CA GLY A 8 -3.56 -1.85 22.63
C GLY A 8 -3.45 -0.73 21.60
N THR A 9 -3.65 -1.02 20.31
CA THR A 9 -3.69 -0.01 19.26
C THR A 9 -4.90 -0.25 18.36
N GLY A 10 -5.46 0.83 17.86
CA GLY A 10 -6.57 0.83 16.93
C GLY A 10 -6.58 2.11 16.12
N THR A 11 -7.52 2.19 15.18
CA THR A 11 -7.80 3.43 14.46
C THR A 11 -8.98 4.15 15.10
N CYS A 12 -8.86 5.46 15.22
CA CYS A 12 -9.89 6.35 15.72
C CYS A 12 -10.84 6.80 14.62
N GLU A 13 -11.99 7.34 15.06
CA GLU A 13 -12.84 8.17 14.21
C GLU A 13 -12.02 9.37 13.70
N GLY A 14 -11.95 9.56 12.38
CA GLY A 14 -11.16 10.62 11.74
C GLY A 14 -9.80 10.18 11.19
N ASP A 15 -9.33 8.96 11.51
CA ASP A 15 -8.11 8.41 10.91
C ASP A 15 -8.32 7.88 9.49
N SER A 16 -9.57 7.77 9.04
CA SER A 16 -9.94 7.34 7.68
C SER A 16 -9.19 8.13 6.60
N GLY A 17 -8.47 7.43 5.74
CA GLY A 17 -7.60 8.03 4.71
C GLY A 17 -6.14 8.25 5.15
N GLY A 18 -5.82 8.06 6.43
CA GLY A 18 -4.46 8.15 6.96
C GLY A 18 -3.53 7.02 6.47
N PRO A 19 -2.20 7.24 6.45
CA PRO A 19 -1.24 6.27 5.95
C PRO A 19 -0.92 5.17 6.97
N LEU A 20 -0.83 3.92 6.51
CA LEU A 20 -0.09 2.85 7.20
C LEU A 20 1.27 2.71 6.52
N ALA A 21 2.35 2.90 7.26
CA ALA A 21 3.72 2.80 6.74
C ALA A 21 4.52 1.70 7.44
N THR A 22 5.39 1.03 6.70
CA THR A 22 6.40 0.12 7.26
C THR A 22 7.68 0.88 7.57
N LEU A 23 8.29 0.57 8.71
CA LEU A 23 9.60 1.07 9.13
C LEU A 23 10.75 0.12 8.76
N ALA A 24 10.46 -0.98 8.07
CA ALA A 24 11.47 -1.90 7.56
C ALA A 24 12.28 -1.32 6.38
N THR A 25 11.90 -0.14 5.89
CA THR A 25 12.60 0.59 4.84
C THR A 25 12.96 1.99 5.33
N GLU A 26 14.06 2.54 4.79
CA GLU A 26 14.45 3.94 4.99
C GLU A 26 14.52 4.61 3.61
N PRO A 27 13.65 5.59 3.29
CA PRO A 27 12.59 6.14 4.15
C PRO A 27 11.43 5.16 4.38
N PRO A 28 10.56 5.41 5.38
CA PRO A 28 9.35 4.63 5.61
C PRO A 28 8.48 4.53 4.35
N LEU A 29 8.01 3.34 4.04
CA LEU A 29 7.19 3.08 2.85
C LEU A 29 5.72 2.97 3.23
N GLN A 30 4.85 3.78 2.62
CA GLN A 30 3.41 3.64 2.77
C GLN A 30 2.92 2.37 2.08
N VAL A 31 2.35 1.46 2.87
CA VAL A 31 1.81 0.17 2.39
C VAL A 31 0.28 0.17 2.40
N GLY A 32 -0.33 1.06 3.19
CA GLY A 32 -1.78 1.10 3.38
C GLY A 32 -2.41 2.47 3.53
N ILE A 33 -3.73 2.49 3.42
CA ILE A 33 -4.60 3.63 3.73
C ILE A 33 -5.71 3.14 4.65
N VAL A 34 -5.91 3.78 5.81
CA VAL A 34 -6.98 3.43 6.75
C VAL A 34 -8.33 3.49 6.02
N SER A 35 -9.11 2.41 6.09
CA SER A 35 -10.44 2.34 5.48
C SER A 35 -11.54 2.19 6.52
N PHE A 36 -11.48 1.13 7.32
CA PHE A 36 -12.44 0.88 8.38
C PHE A 36 -11.79 0.06 9.48
N GLY A 37 -12.17 0.33 10.72
CA GLY A 37 -11.71 -0.41 11.90
C GLY A 37 -12.88 -0.60 12.85
N TYR A 38 -12.66 -1.38 13.90
CA TYR A 38 -13.65 -1.52 14.95
C TYR A 38 -13.88 -0.16 15.65
N SER A 39 -15.14 0.23 15.80
CA SER A 39 -15.56 1.56 16.27
C SER A 39 -15.65 1.63 17.80
N GLY A 40 -14.52 1.50 18.48
CA GLY A 40 -14.37 1.79 19.92
C GLY A 40 -13.53 3.05 20.16
N ASP A 41 -13.32 3.42 21.43
CA ASP A 41 -12.30 4.40 21.80
C ASP A 41 -10.95 3.77 21.47
N CYS A 42 -10.34 4.15 20.33
CA CYS A 42 -8.97 3.97 19.75
C CYS A 42 -7.99 2.86 20.26
N GLU A 43 -8.15 2.34 21.46
CA GLU A 43 -7.27 1.45 22.22
C GLU A 43 -8.05 0.42 23.09
N GLU A 44 -9.39 0.43 23.13
CA GLU A 44 -10.14 -0.33 24.16
C GLU A 44 -10.21 -1.84 23.94
N ASP A 45 -10.14 -2.33 22.69
CA ASP A 45 -10.31 -3.75 22.41
C ASP A 45 -9.00 -4.42 22.00
N ALA A 46 -8.56 -5.36 22.84
CA ALA A 46 -7.41 -6.23 22.61
C ALA A 46 -7.53 -7.14 21.37
N PHE A 47 -8.54 -6.96 20.52
CA PHE A 47 -8.73 -7.70 19.27
C PHE A 47 -9.23 -6.80 18.12
N ALA A 48 -9.09 -5.48 18.23
CA ALA A 48 -9.52 -4.55 17.20
C ALA A 48 -8.65 -4.68 15.93
N LEU A 49 -9.16 -5.38 14.93
CA LEU A 49 -8.57 -5.42 13.59
C LEU A 49 -8.93 -4.14 12.83
N THR A 50 -7.93 -3.54 12.19
CA THR A 50 -8.17 -2.46 11.22
C THR A 50 -7.95 -2.98 9.80
N LEU A 51 -8.86 -2.60 8.92
CA LEU A 51 -8.83 -2.87 7.50
C LEU A 51 -8.34 -1.65 6.72
N TYR A 52 -7.35 -1.92 5.89
CA TYR A 52 -6.65 -0.93 5.08
C TYR A 52 -6.85 -1.23 3.61
N THR A 53 -6.90 -0.17 2.80
CA THR A 53 -6.69 -0.28 1.36
C THR A 53 -5.23 -0.65 1.12
N ARG A 54 -5.00 -1.73 0.37
CA ARG A 54 -3.65 -2.18 0.02
C ARG A 54 -3.09 -1.32 -1.10
N VAL A 55 -2.12 -0.46 -0.81
CA VAL A 55 -1.57 0.52 -1.78
C VAL A 55 -1.03 -0.17 -3.03
N SER A 56 -0.34 -1.30 -2.87
CA SER A 56 0.28 -2.03 -4.00
C SER A 56 -0.73 -2.51 -5.05
N HIS A 57 -1.99 -2.74 -4.67
CA HIS A 57 -3.06 -3.11 -5.61
C HIS A 57 -3.43 -1.96 -6.56
N TYR A 58 -3.16 -0.72 -6.17
CA TYR A 58 -3.52 0.49 -6.91
C TYR A 58 -2.31 1.19 -7.54
N ASN A 59 -1.12 0.57 -7.53
CA ASN A 59 0.12 1.18 -8.05
C ASN A 59 -0.02 1.72 -9.48
N ASP A 60 -0.67 0.99 -10.39
CA ASP A 60 -0.84 1.43 -11.78
C ASP A 60 -1.70 2.70 -11.86
N TRP A 61 -2.81 2.73 -11.11
CA TRP A 61 -3.70 3.90 -11.05
C TRP A 61 -3.03 5.11 -10.38
N ILE A 62 -2.36 4.89 -9.25
CA ILE A 62 -1.59 5.94 -8.55
C ILE A 62 -0.54 6.52 -9.49
N THR A 63 0.24 5.64 -10.14
CA THR A 63 1.28 6.07 -11.08
C THR A 63 0.67 6.88 -12.22
N SER A 64 -0.31 6.36 -12.96
CA SER A 64 -0.95 7.10 -14.06
C SER A 64 -1.45 8.48 -13.62
N THR A 65 -2.17 8.52 -12.51
CA THR A 65 -2.81 9.75 -12.00
C THR A 65 -1.78 10.79 -11.56
N VAL A 66 -0.77 10.37 -10.79
CA VAL A 66 0.29 11.27 -10.31
C VAL A 66 1.15 11.73 -11.49
N CYS A 67 1.47 10.86 -12.44
CA CYS A 67 2.27 11.21 -13.61
C CYS A 67 1.55 12.18 -14.55
N GLU A 68 0.24 12.01 -14.73
CA GLU A 68 -0.60 12.96 -15.47
C GLU A 68 -0.65 14.33 -14.78
N ALA A 69 -0.75 14.36 -13.45
CA ALA A 69 -0.84 15.59 -12.68
C ALA A 69 0.51 16.32 -12.51
N ALA A 70 1.60 15.57 -12.34
CA ALA A 70 2.91 16.09 -11.93
C ALA A 70 3.90 16.29 -13.09
N GLY A 71 3.57 15.90 -14.32
CA GLY A 71 4.43 16.12 -15.49
C GLY A 71 5.73 15.29 -15.46
N GLU A 72 6.89 15.95 -15.59
CA GLU A 72 8.20 15.30 -15.86
C GLU A 72 8.73 14.37 -14.75
N LEU A 73 8.14 14.35 -13.55
CA LEU A 73 8.58 13.47 -12.44
C LEU A 73 8.51 11.98 -12.78
N CYS A 74 7.66 11.58 -13.72
CA CYS A 74 7.52 10.19 -14.15
C CYS A 74 8.19 9.86 -15.49
N SER A 75 8.86 10.82 -16.12
CA SER A 75 9.53 10.60 -17.42
C SER A 75 10.96 10.07 -17.25
N SER A 76 11.18 9.14 -16.33
CA SER A 76 12.48 8.49 -16.13
C SER A 76 12.76 7.39 -17.16
N SER A 77 12.55 7.67 -18.45
CA SER A 77 13.10 6.88 -19.57
C SER A 77 12.73 7.47 -20.93
N LYS A 78 13.32 8.61 -21.30
CA LYS A 78 13.51 8.98 -22.72
C LYS A 78 14.98 9.27 -23.01
N SER A 79 15.81 8.22 -22.94
CA SER A 79 17.09 8.16 -23.63
C SER A 79 17.09 6.96 -24.58
N GLY A 80 16.38 7.12 -25.70
CA GLY A 80 16.31 6.16 -26.80
C GLY A 80 15.27 6.58 -27.83
N LYS A 81 15.65 7.45 -28.77
CA LYS A 81 14.81 7.86 -29.90
C LYS A 81 14.36 6.64 -30.71
N SER A 82 13.04 6.47 -30.90
CA SER A 82 12.48 6.37 -32.25
C SER A 82 10.95 6.52 -32.20
N SER A 83 10.47 7.49 -32.95
CA SER A 83 9.08 7.67 -33.32
C SER A 83 8.56 6.43 -34.06
N LYS A 84 7.49 5.80 -33.57
CA LYS A 84 6.40 5.34 -34.45
C LYS A 84 5.11 5.11 -33.68
N SER A 85 4.05 5.73 -34.21
CA SER A 85 2.65 5.39 -34.02
C SER A 85 2.42 3.87 -34.07
N GLY A 86 1.59 3.35 -33.17
CA GLY A 86 1.12 1.97 -33.20
C GLY A 86 0.35 1.58 -31.95
N SER A 87 -0.97 1.50 -32.10
CA SER A 87 -1.88 0.73 -31.24
C SER A 87 -1.44 -0.74 -31.17
N GLY A 88 -1.50 -1.37 -29.99
CA GLY A 88 -1.24 -2.81 -29.90
C GLY A 88 -0.79 -3.27 -28.52
N ASN A 89 -1.60 -4.14 -27.95
CA ASN A 89 -1.58 -4.65 -26.59
C ASN A 89 -0.37 -5.55 -26.28
N SER A 90 -0.21 -5.84 -24.97
CA SER A 90 0.52 -6.97 -24.36
C SER A 90 2.05 -6.91 -24.31
N SER A 91 2.62 -6.90 -23.10
CA SER A 91 3.41 -8.03 -22.57
C SER A 91 4.11 -7.72 -21.24
N LYS A 92 3.87 -8.63 -20.29
CA LYS A 92 4.77 -9.08 -19.21
C LYS A 92 4.98 -8.13 -18.03
N SER A 93 4.04 -8.24 -17.09
CA SER A 93 4.28 -8.00 -15.66
C SER A 93 5.47 -8.86 -15.20
N SER A 94 6.59 -8.20 -14.96
CA SER A 94 7.68 -8.77 -14.17
C SER A 94 7.19 -8.84 -12.73
N LYS A 95 6.91 -10.06 -12.28
CA LYS A 95 6.53 -10.37 -10.90
C LYS A 95 7.68 -9.94 -9.99
N SER A 96 7.58 -8.74 -9.42
CA SER A 96 8.41 -8.35 -8.29
C SER A 96 7.94 -9.21 -7.12
N GLN A 97 8.62 -10.32 -6.90
CA GLN A 97 8.39 -11.16 -5.74
C GLN A 97 8.81 -10.36 -4.51
N VAL A 98 7.81 -9.81 -3.83
CA VAL A 98 7.95 -9.38 -2.44
C VAL A 98 8.23 -10.65 -1.63
N PRO A 99 9.31 -10.71 -0.82
CA PRO A 99 9.56 -11.87 0.01
C PRO A 99 8.39 -12.05 0.98
N SER A 100 7.67 -13.17 0.79
CA SER A 100 6.76 -13.70 1.80
C SER A 100 7.61 -14.13 2.98
N SER A 101 7.18 -13.75 4.19
CA SER A 101 7.86 -13.89 5.49
C SER A 101 9.03 -12.92 5.74
N VAL A 102 8.71 -11.76 6.31
CA VAL A 102 9.59 -11.11 7.29
C VAL A 102 9.04 -11.46 8.67
N SER A 103 9.84 -12.24 9.41
CA SER A 103 9.55 -12.68 10.77
C SER A 103 9.51 -11.49 11.72
N ALA A 104 8.61 -11.60 12.69
CA ALA A 104 8.29 -10.60 13.69
C ALA A 104 9.50 -10.18 14.53
N GLU A 105 9.68 -8.87 14.64
CA GLU A 105 10.30 -8.21 15.79
C GLU A 105 9.18 -7.55 16.59
N GLU A 106 9.25 -7.65 17.92
CA GLU A 106 8.17 -7.52 18.93
C GLU A 106 7.39 -6.18 18.98
N ASP A 107 7.56 -5.27 18.02
CA ASP A 107 6.93 -3.95 18.00
C ASP A 107 6.12 -3.61 16.74
N VAL A 108 6.05 -4.51 15.76
CA VAL A 108 5.44 -4.25 14.45
C VAL A 108 4.02 -4.84 14.36
N ALA A 109 3.05 -4.05 13.91
CA ALA A 109 1.69 -4.53 13.63
C ALA A 109 1.72 -5.69 12.62
N VAL A 110 1.02 -6.78 12.94
CA VAL A 110 1.03 -7.96 12.07
C VAL A 110 0.12 -7.70 10.87
N VAL A 111 0.73 -7.53 9.70
CA VAL A 111 0.01 -7.30 8.44
C VAL A 111 -0.34 -8.64 7.81
N HIS A 112 -1.64 -8.87 7.59
CA HIS A 112 -2.14 -10.04 6.88
C HIS A 112 -2.69 -9.63 5.51
N ASP A 113 -2.30 -10.38 4.47
CA ASP A 113 -2.51 -10.01 3.06
C ASP A 113 -3.87 -10.47 2.51
N GLU A 114 -4.58 -11.40 3.16
CA GLU A 114 -5.85 -11.95 2.67
C GLU A 114 -6.89 -12.21 3.77
N MET A 115 -8.15 -11.90 3.44
CA MET A 115 -9.35 -12.52 3.99
C MET A 115 -10.07 -13.14 2.80
N ASP A 116 -9.96 -14.46 2.63
CA ASP A 116 -10.77 -15.21 1.67
C ASP A 116 -12.25 -15.00 2.02
N VAL A 117 -13.01 -14.46 1.07
CA VAL A 117 -14.48 -14.40 1.07
C VAL A 117 -15.03 -15.56 0.26
#